data_AF-A0A1A9DG81-F1
#
_entry.id   AF-A0A1A9DG81-F1
#
_cell.length_a   1.000
_cell.length_b   1.000
_cell.length_c   1.000
_cell.angle_alpha   90.00
_cell.angle_beta   90.00
_cell.angle_gamma   90.00
#
_symmetry.space_group_name_H-M   'P 1'
#
loop_
_entity.id
_entity.type
_entity.pdbx_description
1 polymer ?
#
loop_
_entity_poly.entity_id
_entity_poly.type
_entity_poly.pdbx_seq_one_letter_code
_entity_poly.pdbx_strand_id
1 'polypeptide(L)' 'MDRRGLRSALSAAGVPDGYYRIEGVHEPAPTPPDFLFLRRAPDGTWETGAYERGVYDVFARHSDEATACRHLHHLLV' A
#
# COMPACT_ATOMS: atom_id res chain seq x y z
N MET A 1 10.33 -7.41 -5.83
CA MET A 1 9.62 -7.56 -4.55
C MET A 1 8.15 -7.68 -4.86
N ASP A 2 7.45 -8.63 -4.27
CA ASP A 2 5.99 -8.75 -4.36
C ASP A 2 5.34 -8.17 -3.09
N ARG A 3 4.00 -8.20 -3.01
CA ARG A 3 3.26 -7.67 -1.85
C ARG A 3 3.61 -8.32 -0.51
N ARG A 4 3.95 -9.61 -0.48
CA ARG A 4 4.36 -10.32 0.75
C ARG A 4 5.77 -9.92 1.17
N GLY A 5 6.66 -9.73 0.21
CA GLY A 5 7.98 -9.15 0.43
C GLY A 5 7.88 -7.73 0.98
N LEU A 6 6.95 -6.91 0.46
CA LEU A 6 6.69 -5.57 0.97
C LEU A 6 6.23 -5.59 2.43
N ARG A 7 5.23 -6.42 2.77
CA ARG A 7 4.76 -6.56 4.17
C ARG A 7 5.92 -6.93 5.11
N SER A 8 6.76 -7.86 4.69
CA SER A 8 7.93 -8.29 5.46
C SER A 8 8.93 -7.15 5.66
N ALA A 9 9.22 -6.37 4.61
CA ALA A 9 10.13 -5.23 4.67
C ALA A 9 9.61 -4.12 5.60
N LEU A 10 8.34 -3.73 5.48
CA LEU A 10 7.72 -2.72 6.34
C LEU A 10 7.66 -3.16 7.81
N SER A 11 7.41 -4.44 8.07
CA SER A 11 7.48 -5.01 9.42
C SER A 11 8.90 -4.91 9.99
N ALA A 12 9.91 -5.26 9.21
CA ALA A 12 11.31 -5.20 9.64
C ALA A 12 11.79 -3.76 9.89
N ALA A 13 11.23 -2.80 9.15
CA ALA A 13 11.46 -1.37 9.34
C ALA A 13 10.69 -0.76 10.53
N GLY A 14 9.80 -1.52 11.18
CA GLY A 14 9.03 -1.05 12.33
C GLY A 14 7.88 -0.11 11.97
N VAL A 15 7.43 -0.11 10.70
CA VAL A 15 6.29 0.73 10.27
C VAL A 15 5.01 0.22 10.94
N PRO A 16 4.26 1.06 11.66
CA PRO A 16 3.03 0.63 12.34
C PRO A 16 1.98 0.08 11.37
N ASP A 17 1.35 -1.02 11.74
CA ASP A 17 0.39 -1.72 10.88
C ASP A 17 -0.80 -0.85 10.44
N GLY A 18 -1.18 0.17 11.22
CA GLY A 18 -2.26 1.11 10.88
C GLY A 18 -1.90 2.14 9.80
N TYR A 19 -0.64 2.24 9.39
CA TYR A 19 -0.19 3.28 8.46
C TYR A 19 -0.34 2.85 7.00
N TYR A 20 -0.58 1.57 6.74
CA TYR A 20 -0.65 1.06 5.39
C TYR A 20 -1.60 -0.11 5.20
N ARG A 21 -2.12 -0.23 3.98
CA ARG A 21 -2.89 -1.37 3.48
C ARG A 21 -2.23 -1.95 2.23
N ILE A 22 -2.10 -3.26 2.18
CA ILE A 22 -1.64 -4.00 0.99
C ILE A 22 -2.75 -4.97 0.62
N GLU A 23 -3.46 -4.70 -0.48
CA GLU A 23 -4.62 -5.50 -0.90
C GLU A 23 -4.30 -7.00 -0.97
N GLY A 24 -5.09 -7.78 -0.23
CA GLY A 24 -4.97 -9.24 -0.15
C GLY A 24 -3.78 -9.75 0.66
N VAL A 25 -3.03 -8.88 1.35
CA VAL A 25 -1.87 -9.26 2.17
C VAL A 25 -1.94 -8.67 3.58
N HIS A 26 -2.29 -7.39 3.71
CA HIS A 26 -2.39 -6.69 5.00
C HIS A 26 -3.50 -5.67 4.95
N GLU A 27 -4.56 -5.90 5.72
CA GLU A 27 -5.74 -5.03 5.80
C GLU A 27 -5.99 -4.67 7.26
N PRO A 28 -5.59 -3.46 7.69
CA PRO A 28 -5.69 -3.07 9.10
C PRO A 28 -7.13 -3.13 9.60
N ALA A 29 -7.32 -3.70 10.80
CA ALA A 29 -8.62 -3.84 11.45
C ALA A 29 -8.55 -3.38 12.92
N PRO A 30 -9.41 -2.44 13.38
CA PRO A 30 -10.39 -1.71 12.57
C PRO A 30 -9.72 -0.83 11.50
N THR A 31 -10.44 -0.54 10.42
CA THR A 31 -9.94 0.34 9.34
C THR A 31 -9.60 1.72 9.92
N PRO A 32 -8.33 2.17 9.84
CA PRO A 32 -7.93 3.50 10.27
C PRO A 32 -8.59 4.58 9.41
N PRO A 33 -8.78 5.80 9.94
CA PRO A 33 -9.30 6.91 9.14
C PRO A 33 -8.33 7.30 8.01
N ASP A 34 -7.03 7.14 8.24
CA ASP A 34 -5.96 7.55 7.33
C ASP A 34 -4.91 6.43 7.18
N PHE A 35 -4.55 6.03 5.95
CA PHE A 35 -3.48 5.06 5.65
C PHE A 35 -3.00 5.17 4.20
N LEU A 36 -1.74 4.80 3.93
CA LEU A 36 -1.25 4.60 2.57
C LEU A 36 -1.68 3.24 2.03
N PHE A 37 -1.94 3.10 0.74
CA PHE A 37 -2.40 1.85 0.16
C PHE A 37 -1.60 1.40 -1.05
N LEU A 38 -1.63 0.10 -1.28
CA LEU A 38 -1.34 -0.55 -2.54
C LEU A 38 -2.54 -1.42 -2.92
N ARG A 39 -3.12 -1.20 -4.11
CA ARG A 39 -4.24 -1.99 -4.65
C ARG A 39 -4.11 -2.22 -6.15
N ARG A 40 -4.86 -3.17 -6.67
CA ARG A 40 -5.04 -3.40 -8.09
C ARG A 40 -6.25 -2.60 -8.60
N ALA A 41 -6.04 -1.84 -9.67
CA ALA A 41 -7.12 -1.12 -10.35
C ALA A 41 -7.94 -2.07 -11.25
N PRO A 42 -9.17 -1.71 -11.63
CA PRO A 42 -10.01 -2.53 -12.51
C PRO A 42 -9.41 -2.82 -13.88
N ASP A 43 -8.54 -1.93 -14.39
CA ASP A 43 -7.81 -2.11 -15.65
C ASP A 43 -6.59 -3.04 -15.52
N GLY A 44 -6.36 -3.60 -14.33
CA GLY A 44 -5.27 -4.52 -14.05
C GLY A 44 -3.95 -3.85 -13.66
N THR A 45 -3.86 -2.52 -13.71
CA THR A 45 -2.71 -1.75 -13.21
C THR A 45 -2.67 -1.72 -11.69
N TRP A 46 -1.55 -1.25 -11.13
CA TRP A 46 -1.37 -1.12 -9.69
C TRP A 46 -1.40 0.33 -9.26
N GLU A 47 -2.13 0.63 -8.20
CA GLU A 47 -2.25 1.97 -7.63
C GLU A 47 -1.57 2.02 -6.26
N THR A 48 -0.89 3.12 -6.01
CA THR A 48 -0.45 3.52 -4.68
C THR A 48 -0.98 4.92 -4.37
N GLY A 49 -1.36 5.16 -3.13
CA GLY A 49 -1.93 6.45 -2.74
C GLY A 49 -2.25 6.51 -1.26
N ALA A 50 -3.04 7.50 -0.86
CA ALA A 50 -3.57 7.64 0.48
C ALA A 50 -5.08 7.41 0.51
N TYR A 51 -5.55 6.75 1.57
CA TYR A 51 -6.93 6.84 2.00
C TYR A 51 -6.98 7.82 3.15
N GLU A 52 -7.79 8.86 3.05
CA GLU A 52 -7.97 9.86 4.10
C GLU A 52 -9.45 10.15 4.27
N ARG A 53 -9.97 9.90 5.48
CA ARG A 53 -11.35 10.26 5.88
C ARG A 53 -12.44 9.81 4.90
N GLY A 54 -12.31 8.62 4.30
CA GLY A 54 -13.29 8.13 3.33
C GLY A 54 -12.88 8.24 1.87
N VAL A 55 -11.82 8.97 1.55
CA VAL A 55 -11.44 9.33 0.18
C VAL A 55 -10.15 8.64 -0.22
N TYR A 56 -10.14 8.00 -1.38
CA TYR A 56 -8.92 7.49 -2.01
C TYR A 56 -8.33 8.56 -2.91
N ASP A 57 -7.11 9.00 -2.61
CA ASP A 57 -6.27 9.82 -3.47
C ASP A 57 -5.15 8.96 -4.07
N VAL A 58 -5.07 8.91 -5.39
CA VAL A 58 -4.10 8.06 -6.11
C VAL A 58 -2.89 8.91 -6.47
N PHE A 59 -1.74 8.58 -5.88
CA PHE A 59 -0.48 9.27 -6.16
C PHE A 59 0.16 8.79 -7.46
N ALA A 60 0.11 7.48 -7.71
CA ALA A 60 0.74 6.88 -8.88
C ALA A 60 0.04 5.60 -9.33
N ARG A 61 0.09 5.39 -10.66
CA ARG A 61 -0.27 4.14 -11.33
C ARG A 61 0.99 3.47 -11.88
N HIS A 62 1.09 2.16 -11.69
CA HIS A 62 2.23 1.35 -12.07
C HIS A 62 1.76 0.18 -12.93
N SER A 63 2.54 -0.16 -13.96
CA SER A 63 2.23 -1.29 -14.85
C SER A 63 2.44 -2.65 -14.21
N ASP A 64 3.24 -2.74 -13.14
CA ASP A 64 3.62 -3.99 -12.51
C ASP A 64 3.65 -3.89 -10.97
N GLU A 65 3.44 -5.04 -10.32
CA GLU A 65 3.36 -5.16 -8.86
C GLU A 65 4.67 -4.75 -8.18
N ALA A 66 5.81 -5.08 -8.79
CA ALA A 66 7.11 -4.86 -8.16
C ALA A 66 7.48 -3.38 -8.11
N THR A 67 7.11 -2.61 -9.13
CA THR A 67 7.28 -1.16 -9.15
C THR A 67 6.35 -0.47 -8.16
N ALA A 68 5.07 -0.87 -8.09
CA ALA A 68 4.15 -0.37 -7.07
C ALA A 68 4.61 -0.67 -5.64
N CYS A 69 5.11 -1.89 -5.38
CA CYS A 69 5.61 -2.27 -4.07
C CYS A 69 6.83 -1.43 -3.65
N ARG A 70 7.77 -1.17 -4.57
CA ARG A 70 8.91 -0.29 -4.31
C ARG A 70 8.47 1.15 -4.04
N HIS A 71 7.47 1.63 -4.78
CA HIS A 71 6.94 2.97 -4.57
C HIS A 71 6.31 3.12 -3.18
N LEU A 72 5.43 2.19 -2.77
CA LEU A 72 4.84 2.25 -1.42
C LEU A 72 5.90 2.13 -0.31
N HIS A 73 6.92 1.29 -0.49
CA HIS A 73 8.04 1.23 0.44
C HIS A 73 8.72 2.58 0.62
N HIS A 74 9.03 3.28 -0.48
CA HIS A 74 9.66 4.60 -0.46
C HIS A 74 8.81 5.68 0.22
N LEU A 75 7.48 5.56 0.18
CA LEU A 75 6.58 6.50 0.86
C LEU A 75 6.56 6.30 2.39
N LEU A 76 6.94 5.13 2.88
CA LEU A 76 6.86 4.75 4.30
C LEU A 76 8.22 4.68 5.01
N VAL A 77 9.32 4.64 4.26
CA VAL A 77 10.71 4.48 4.73
C VAL A 77 11.64 5.35 3.90
#